data_AF-A0AAW8W971-F1
#
_entry.id   AF-A0AAW8W971-F1
#
_cell.length_a   1.000
_cell.length_b   1.000
_cell.length_c   1.000
_cell.angle_alpha   90.00
_cell.angle_beta   90.00
_cell.angle_gamma   90.00
#
_symmetry.space_group_name_H-M   'P 1'
#
loop_
_entity.id
_entity.type
_entity.pdbx_description
1 polymer ?
#
loop_
_entity_poly.entity_id
_entity_poly.type
_entity_poly.pdbx_seq_one_letter_code
_entity_poly.pdbx_strand_id
1 'polypeptide(L)'
;MSPNKKMAAEIRAAYANYGDDPDKWPEDVKKNIHGEFEEEHTAENNILRHMILHGYTSEYIAQERSKSQHYLKQLRLRMENRDELDYQATPDELTQLKYNLDHMNKPSNKGIASAMGRDKDWVRCIREKLREADNEARR
;
A
#
# COMPACT_ATOMS: atom_id res chain seq x y z
N MET A 1 -2.88 28.30 -7.16
CA MET A 1 -2.14 28.41 -5.88
C MET A 1 -1.34 27.13 -5.68
N SER A 2 -0.21 27.15 -4.98
CA SER A 2 0.43 25.88 -4.58
C SER A 2 -0.43 25.18 -3.53
N PRO A 3 -0.45 23.84 -3.47
CA PRO A 3 -1.23 23.06 -2.49
C PRO A 3 -1.03 23.58 -1.05
N ASN A 4 0.21 23.86 -0.67
CA ASN A 4 0.57 24.37 0.66
C ASN A 4 -0.10 25.71 1.02
N LYS A 5 -0.36 26.58 0.03
CA LYS A 5 -1.04 27.86 0.28
C LYS A 5 -2.54 27.70 0.52
N LYS A 6 -3.18 26.74 -0.14
CA LYS A 6 -4.60 26.42 0.05
C LYS A 6 -4.81 25.80 1.44
N MET A 7 -3.94 24.86 1.80
CA MET A 7 -3.95 24.16 3.08
C MET A 7 -3.71 25.08 4.29
N ALA A 8 -2.73 25.99 4.20
CA ALA A 8 -2.53 27.00 5.25
C ALA A 8 -3.76 27.92 5.45
N ALA A 9 -4.54 28.13 4.39
CA ALA A 9 -5.79 28.88 4.50
C ALA A 9 -6.89 28.05 5.18
N GLU A 10 -6.98 26.75 4.89
CA GLU A 10 -7.94 25.84 5.52
C GLU A 10 -7.67 25.63 7.02
N ILE A 11 -6.40 25.49 7.41
CA ILE A 11 -6.01 25.43 8.83
C ILE A 11 -6.35 26.74 9.55
N ARG A 12 -6.04 27.90 8.94
CA ARG A 12 -6.41 29.21 9.51
C ARG A 12 -7.92 29.38 9.63
N ALA A 13 -8.68 28.90 8.66
CA ALA A 13 -10.13 28.91 8.71
C ALA A 13 -10.66 27.99 9.83
N ALA A 14 -10.06 26.83 10.04
CA ALA A 14 -10.45 25.93 11.13
C ALA A 14 -10.21 26.55 12.51
N TYR A 15 -9.05 27.18 12.72
CA TYR A 15 -8.77 27.95 13.94
C TYR A 15 -9.78 29.07 14.16
N ALA A 16 -10.15 29.80 13.10
CA ALA A 16 -11.14 30.88 13.19
C ALA A 16 -12.56 30.38 13.52
N ASN A 17 -12.92 29.17 13.07
CA ASN A 17 -14.28 28.63 13.20
C ASN A 17 -14.49 27.74 14.42
N TYR A 18 -13.45 27.04 14.88
CA TYR A 18 -13.54 25.99 15.91
C TYR A 18 -12.62 26.23 17.11
N GLY A 19 -11.85 27.32 17.09
CA GLY A 19 -10.97 27.73 18.18
C GLY A 19 -9.62 27.01 18.18
N ASP A 20 -8.83 27.34 19.20
CA ASP A 20 -7.40 26.99 19.28
C ASP A 20 -7.12 25.54 19.69
N ASP A 21 -8.15 24.75 19.97
CA ASP A 21 -8.05 23.36 20.42
C ASP A 21 -8.46 22.39 19.29
N PRO A 22 -7.50 21.83 18.53
CA PRO A 22 -7.77 20.96 17.40
C PRO A 22 -8.49 19.66 17.78
N ASP A 23 -8.36 19.21 19.04
CA ASP A 23 -9.04 17.99 19.52
C ASP A 23 -10.55 18.19 19.65
N LYS A 24 -11.01 19.45 19.72
CA LYS A 24 -12.43 19.82 19.77
C LYS A 24 -13.04 20.08 18.39
N TRP A 25 -12.26 20.02 17.32
CA TRP A 25 -12.77 20.27 15.98
C TRP A 25 -13.72 19.15 15.52
N PRO A 26 -14.68 19.45 14.62
CA PRO A 26 -15.51 18.44 13.99
C PRO A 26 -14.67 17.36 13.28
N GLU A 27 -15.08 16.10 13.38
CA GLU A 27 -14.34 14.96 12.83
C GLU A 27 -14.20 14.99 11.30
N ASP A 28 -15.13 15.62 10.59
CA ASP A 28 -15.05 15.89 9.15
C ASP A 28 -13.98 16.94 8.82
N VAL A 29 -13.85 17.98 9.64
CA VAL A 29 -12.79 19.00 9.52
C VAL A 29 -11.43 18.40 9.86
N LYS A 30 -11.35 17.60 10.93
CA LYS A 30 -10.16 16.82 11.26
C LYS A 30 -9.80 15.86 10.13
N LYS A 31 -10.77 15.14 9.56
CA LYS A 31 -10.54 14.22 8.42
C LYS A 31 -10.14 14.92 7.14
N ASN A 32 -10.64 16.13 6.87
CA ASN A 32 -10.21 16.89 5.70
C ASN A 32 -8.78 17.41 5.90
N ILE A 33 -8.45 17.93 7.08
CA ILE A 33 -7.11 18.43 7.40
C ILE A 33 -6.09 17.28 7.58
N HIS A 34 -6.44 16.19 8.28
CA HIS A 34 -5.60 14.99 8.44
C HIS A 34 -5.55 14.12 7.18
N GLY A 35 -6.64 14.06 6.42
CA GLY A 35 -6.69 13.36 5.13
C GLY A 35 -5.77 14.00 4.09
N GLU A 36 -5.56 15.32 4.17
CA GLU A 36 -4.53 16.02 3.40
C GLU A 36 -3.12 15.95 4.05
N PHE A 37 -2.99 15.76 5.37
CA PHE A 37 -1.69 15.81 6.07
C PHE A 37 -0.83 14.53 6.00
N GLU A 38 -1.40 13.33 5.82
CA GLU A 38 -0.58 12.10 5.80
C GLU A 38 -0.10 11.67 4.41
N GLU A 39 -0.63 12.29 3.37
CA GLU A 39 -0.71 11.65 2.05
C GLU A 39 -0.33 12.57 0.90
N GLU A 40 0.69 13.41 1.08
CA GLU A 40 1.45 13.79 -0.10
C GLU A 40 2.04 12.49 -0.70
N HIS A 41 2.01 12.40 -2.04
CA HIS A 41 2.88 11.53 -2.85
C HIS A 41 4.35 11.95 -2.65
N THR A 42 4.77 12.01 -1.39
CA THR A 42 6.16 12.16 -1.02
C THR A 42 6.91 10.98 -1.63
N ALA A 43 8.17 11.22 -2.01
CA ALA A 43 9.01 10.16 -2.54
C ALA A 43 9.00 8.92 -1.63
N GLU A 44 8.94 9.11 -0.31
CA GLU A 44 8.88 8.02 0.66
C GLU A 44 7.55 7.25 0.60
N ASN A 45 6.40 7.93 0.59
CA ASN A 45 5.10 7.26 0.49
C ASN A 45 4.96 6.47 -0.81
N ASN A 46 5.48 7.00 -1.92
CA ASN A 46 5.49 6.27 -3.19
C ASN A 46 6.33 4.99 -3.10
N ILE A 47 7.47 5.02 -2.40
CA ILE A 47 8.29 3.82 -2.17
C ILE A 47 7.56 2.82 -1.27
N LEU A 48 6.89 3.27 -0.20
CA LEU A 48 6.11 2.39 0.67
C LEU A 48 4.96 1.72 -0.10
N ARG A 49 4.22 2.49 -0.90
CA ARG A 49 3.15 1.95 -1.77
C ARG A 49 3.73 0.94 -2.76
N HIS A 50 4.84 1.26 -3.41
CA HIS A 50 5.53 0.34 -4.31
C HIS A 50 5.90 -0.97 -3.60
N MET A 51 6.51 -0.93 -2.41
CA MET A 51 6.81 -2.13 -1.64
C MET A 51 5.54 -2.94 -1.31
N ILE A 52 4.43 -2.29 -0.97
CA ILE A 52 3.15 -2.98 -0.73
C ILE A 52 2.63 -3.66 -2.00
N LEU A 53 2.68 -3.00 -3.17
CA LEU A 53 2.25 -3.55 -4.45
C LEU A 53 3.10 -4.74 -4.90
N HIS A 54 4.39 -4.76 -4.53
CA HIS A 54 5.28 -5.90 -4.76
C HIS A 54 5.18 -6.99 -3.67
N GLY A 55 4.20 -6.86 -2.77
CA GLY A 55 3.87 -7.88 -1.78
C GLY A 55 4.83 -7.97 -0.62
N TYR A 56 5.65 -6.95 -0.35
CA TYR A 56 6.48 -6.96 0.86
C TYR A 56 5.61 -6.89 2.12
N THR A 57 5.99 -7.62 3.17
CA THR A 57 5.23 -7.64 4.42
C THR A 57 5.40 -6.33 5.18
N SER A 58 4.38 -5.91 5.93
CA SER A 58 4.48 -4.71 6.77
C SER A 58 5.59 -4.81 7.81
N GLU A 59 5.96 -6.03 8.24
CA GLU A 59 7.09 -6.26 9.13
C GLU A 59 8.42 -5.93 8.45
N TYR A 60 8.64 -6.46 7.24
CA TYR A 60 9.85 -6.19 6.47
C TYR A 60 9.98 -4.69 6.14
N ILE A 61 8.90 -4.08 5.64
CA ILE A 61 8.89 -2.64 5.31
C ILE A 61 9.15 -1.79 6.57
N ALA A 62 8.60 -2.18 7.73
CA ALA A 62 8.84 -1.47 8.98
C ALA A 62 10.32 -1.49 9.38
N GLN A 63 11.00 -2.62 9.21
CA GLN A 63 12.43 -2.77 9.49
C GLN A 63 13.27 -1.94 8.52
N GLU A 64 13.03 -2.08 7.21
CA GLU A 64 13.83 -1.42 6.17
C GLU A 64 13.65 0.11 6.14
N ARG A 65 12.44 0.59 6.39
CA ARG A 65 12.08 2.01 6.23
C ARG A 65 11.91 2.75 7.55
N SER A 66 12.18 2.08 8.67
CA SER A 66 11.98 2.62 10.03
C SER A 66 10.58 3.22 10.23
N LYS A 67 9.55 2.56 9.68
CA LYS A 67 8.14 2.97 9.78
C LYS A 67 7.40 2.09 10.77
N SER A 68 6.39 2.66 11.43
CA SER A 68 5.55 1.84 12.32
C SER A 68 4.70 0.87 11.51
N GLN A 69 4.56 -0.37 11.99
CA GLN A 69 3.67 -1.35 11.37
C GLN A 69 2.22 -0.85 11.33
N HIS A 70 1.81 -0.05 12.33
CA HIS A 70 0.49 0.57 12.36
C HIS A 70 0.27 1.49 11.15
N TYR A 71 1.23 2.38 10.87
CA TYR A 71 1.17 3.27 9.72
C TYR A 71 1.06 2.50 8.39
N LEU A 72 1.86 1.44 8.23
CA LEU A 72 1.84 0.61 7.02
C LEU A 72 0.52 -0.14 6.82
N LYS A 73 -0.11 -0.60 7.92
CA LYS A 73 -1.46 -1.19 7.87
C LYS A 73 -2.51 -0.16 7.44
N GLN A 74 -2.44 1.06 7.97
CA GLN A 74 -3.34 2.15 7.56
C GLN A 74 -3.14 2.51 6.08
N LEU A 75 -1.88 2.61 5.63
CA LEU A 75 -1.57 2.86 4.22
C LEU A 75 -2.15 1.78 3.31
N ARG A 76 -2.00 0.50 3.65
CA ARG A 76 -2.57 -0.61 2.87
C ARG A 76 -4.11 -0.56 2.83
N LEU A 77 -4.76 -0.32 3.97
CA LEU A 77 -6.23 -0.16 4.02
C LEU A 77 -6.72 1.01 3.17
N ARG A 78 -5.98 2.13 3.16
CA ARG A 78 -6.29 3.27 2.29
C ARG A 78 -6.13 2.93 0.81
N MET A 79 -5.06 2.24 0.44
CA MET A 79 -4.84 1.77 -0.92
C MET A 79 -5.97 0.82 -1.37
N GLU A 80 -6.40 -0.08 -0.50
CA GLU A 80 -7.52 -1.00 -0.75
C GLU A 80 -8.84 -0.23 -0.95
N ASN A 81 -9.17 0.72 -0.06
CA ASN A 81 -10.38 1.54 -0.17
C ASN A 81 -10.42 2.47 -1.40
N ARG A 82 -9.28 2.70 -2.05
CA ARG A 82 -9.14 3.53 -3.24
C ARG A 82 -8.92 2.72 -4.52
N ASP A 83 -9.03 1.40 -4.44
CA ASP A 83 -8.73 0.48 -5.54
C ASP A 83 -7.30 0.66 -6.11
N GLU A 84 -6.37 1.17 -5.29
CA GLU A 84 -4.95 1.34 -5.65
C GLU A 84 -4.14 0.06 -5.39
N LEU A 85 -4.70 -0.93 -4.69
CA LEU A 85 -4.02 -2.18 -4.33
C LEU A 85 -4.01 -3.19 -5.48
N ASP A 86 -3.44 -2.80 -6.62
CA ASP A 86 -3.22 -3.67 -7.77
C ASP A 86 -1.82 -4.31 -7.69
N TYR A 87 -1.74 -5.53 -7.13
CA TYR A 87 -0.44 -6.19 -6.94
C TYR A 87 0.33 -6.36 -8.25
N GLN A 88 1.62 -6.04 -8.21
CA GLN A 88 2.53 -6.06 -9.35
C GLN A 88 3.70 -7.00 -9.07
N ALA A 89 4.28 -7.53 -10.14
CA ALA A 89 5.48 -8.35 -10.04
C ALA A 89 6.46 -7.93 -11.13
N THR A 90 7.73 -7.78 -10.76
CA THR A 90 8.80 -7.61 -11.75
C THR A 90 9.04 -8.94 -12.50
N PRO A 91 9.73 -8.91 -13.66
CA PRO A 91 10.10 -10.15 -14.36
C PRO A 91 10.90 -11.14 -13.51
N ASP A 92 11.76 -10.64 -12.63
CA ASP A 92 12.56 -11.47 -11.72
C ASP A 92 11.69 -12.12 -10.64
N GLU A 93 10.78 -11.35 -10.05
CA GLU A 93 9.81 -11.87 -9.06
C GLU A 93 8.89 -12.92 -9.68
N LEU A 94 8.46 -12.73 -10.92
CA LEU A 94 7.68 -13.72 -11.68
C LEU A 94 8.50 -14.98 -11.95
N THR A 95 9.77 -14.83 -12.32
CA THR A 95 10.69 -15.95 -12.58
C THR A 95 10.88 -16.78 -11.30
N GLN A 96 11.13 -16.11 -10.17
CA GLN A 96 11.27 -16.77 -8.88
C GLN A 96 9.96 -17.43 -8.42
N LEU A 97 8.81 -16.81 -8.64
CA LEU A 97 7.50 -17.38 -8.36
C LEU A 97 7.28 -18.68 -9.15
N LYS A 98 7.54 -18.65 -10.46
CA LYS A 98 7.45 -19.84 -11.34
C LYS A 98 8.40 -20.95 -10.89
N TYR A 99 9.65 -20.60 -10.58
CA TYR A 99 10.61 -21.55 -10.04
C TYR A 99 10.08 -22.23 -8.76
N ASN A 100 9.55 -21.46 -7.80
CA ASN A 100 8.99 -22.02 -6.57
C ASN A 100 7.74 -22.89 -6.83
N LEU A 101 6.90 -22.53 -7.79
CA LEU A 101 5.75 -23.34 -8.18
C LEU A 101 6.16 -24.71 -8.73
N ASP A 102 7.23 -24.76 -9.53
CA ASP A 102 7.70 -25.97 -10.19
C ASP A 102 8.51 -26.89 -9.25
N HIS A 103 9.21 -26.32 -8.26
CA HIS A 103 10.16 -27.06 -7.42
C HIS A 103 9.64 -27.38 -6.01
N MET A 104 8.47 -26.87 -5.61
CA MET A 104 7.85 -27.24 -4.34
C MET A 104 6.92 -28.45 -4.50
N ASN A 105 7.05 -29.44 -3.61
CA ASN A 105 6.19 -30.65 -3.64
C ASN A 105 4.69 -30.35 -3.49
N LYS A 106 4.31 -29.29 -2.76
CA LYS A 106 2.92 -28.84 -2.57
C LYS A 106 2.87 -27.30 -2.48
N PRO A 107 2.87 -26.60 -3.63
CA PRO A 107 2.98 -25.14 -3.67
C PRO A 107 1.69 -24.45 -3.21
N SER A 108 1.59 -24.17 -1.90
CA SER A 108 0.53 -23.33 -1.32
C SER A 108 0.92 -21.85 -1.37
N ASN A 109 -0.06 -20.95 -1.44
CA ASN A 109 0.20 -19.50 -1.43
C ASN A 109 1.02 -19.08 -0.22
N LYS A 110 0.72 -19.63 0.96
CA LYS A 110 1.46 -19.36 2.19
C LYS A 110 2.90 -19.88 2.11
N GLY A 111 3.11 -21.09 1.62
CA GLY A 111 4.45 -21.68 1.51
C GLY A 111 5.36 -20.90 0.56
N ILE A 112 4.85 -20.53 -0.61
CA ILE A 112 5.55 -19.70 -1.58
C ILE A 112 5.84 -18.32 -1.01
N ALA A 113 4.84 -17.68 -0.39
CA ALA A 113 4.98 -16.36 0.21
C ALA A 113 6.09 -16.35 1.28
N SER A 114 6.12 -17.36 2.15
CA SER A 114 7.21 -17.53 3.12
C SER A 114 8.58 -17.71 2.45
N ALA A 115 8.68 -18.53 1.40
CA ALA A 115 9.95 -18.74 0.70
C ALA A 115 10.45 -17.48 -0.02
N MET A 116 9.55 -16.59 -0.45
CA MET A 116 9.89 -15.34 -1.14
C MET A 116 9.96 -14.12 -0.21
N GLY A 117 9.61 -14.27 1.08
CA GLY A 117 9.47 -13.12 1.99
C GLY A 117 8.39 -12.13 1.52
N ARG A 118 7.26 -12.65 1.04
CA ARG A 118 6.13 -11.89 0.49
C ARG A 118 4.83 -12.14 1.25
N ASP A 119 3.83 -11.32 0.98
CA ASP A 119 2.46 -11.49 1.44
C ASP A 119 1.77 -12.60 0.63
N LYS A 120 0.96 -13.42 1.31
CA LYS A 120 0.24 -14.53 0.67
C LYS A 120 -0.78 -14.05 -0.38
N ASP A 121 -1.33 -12.84 -0.19
CA ASP A 121 -2.36 -12.28 -1.06
C ASP A 121 -1.74 -11.76 -2.36
N TRP A 122 -0.50 -11.27 -2.30
CA TRP A 122 0.30 -10.99 -3.48
C TRP A 122 0.53 -12.27 -4.31
N VAL A 123 0.98 -13.37 -3.68
CA VAL A 123 1.18 -14.65 -4.37
C VAL A 123 -0.12 -15.14 -5.02
N ARG A 124 -1.25 -15.04 -4.30
CA ARG A 124 -2.57 -15.41 -4.83
C ARG A 124 -2.89 -14.61 -6.10
N CYS A 125 -2.78 -13.28 -6.03
CA CYS A 125 -3.13 -12.37 -7.12
C CYS A 125 -2.24 -12.60 -8.35
N ILE A 126 -0.91 -12.68 -8.17
CA ILE A 126 0.00 -12.90 -9.30
C ILE A 126 -0.22 -14.27 -9.95
N ARG A 127 -0.55 -15.32 -9.18
CA ARG A 127 -0.92 -16.62 -9.74
C ARG A 127 -2.23 -16.58 -10.54
N GLU A 128 -3.19 -15.77 -10.12
CA GLU A 128 -4.43 -15.55 -10.87
C GLU A 128 -4.14 -14.87 -12.19
N LYS A 129 -3.38 -13.76 -12.18
CA LYS A 129 -2.94 -13.05 -13.39
C LYS A 129 -2.19 -13.98 -14.37
N LEU A 130 -1.32 -14.86 -13.87
CA LEU A 130 -0.62 -15.84 -14.70
C LEU A 130 -1.58 -16.84 -15.36
N ARG A 131 -2.58 -17.34 -14.63
CA ARG A 131 -3.60 -18.25 -15.20
C ARG A 131 -4.48 -17.56 -16.23
N GLU A 132 -4.84 -16.30 -16.00
CA GLU A 132 -5.61 -15.50 -16.95
C GLU A 132 -4.83 -15.28 -18.24
N ALA A 133 -3.57 -14.87 -18.14
CA ALA A 133 -2.68 -14.71 -19.28
C ALA A 133 -2.50 -16.02 -20.09
N ASP A 134 -2.33 -17.15 -19.40
CA ASP A 134 -2.23 -18.47 -20.04
C ASP A 134 -3.53 -18.87 -20.77
N ASN A 135 -4.69 -18.52 -20.20
CA ASN A 135 -5.99 -18.79 -20.81
C ASN A 135 -6.27 -17.88 -22.01
N GLU A 136 -5.86 -16.62 -21.94
CA GLU A 136 -5.97 -15.66 -23.04
C GLU A 136 -5.08 -16.07 -24.22
N ALA A 137 -3.84 -16.49 -23.96
CA ALA A 137 -2.93 -16.98 -25.00
C ALA A 137 -3.39 -18.27 -25.70
N ARG A 138 -4.35 -19.00 -25.12
CA ARG A 138 -4.94 -20.22 -25.68
C ARG A 138 -6.25 -19.99 -26.44
N ARG A 139 -6.79 -18.77 -26.41
CA ARG A 139 -7.98 -18.36 -27.19
C ARG A 139 -7.57 -17.84 -28.56
#